data_AF-A0A6P3G3V0-F1
#
_entry.id   AF-A0A6P3G3V0-F1
#
_cell.length_a   1.000
_cell.length_b   1.000
_cell.length_c   1.000
_cell.angle_alpha   90.00
_cell.angle_beta   90.00
_cell.angle_gamma   90.00
#
_symmetry.space_group_name_H-M   'P 1'
#
loop_
_entity.id
_entity.type
_entity.pdbx_description
1 polymer ?
#
loop_
_entity_poly.entity_id
_entity_poly.type
_entity_poly.pdbx_seq_one_letter_code
_entity_poly.pdbx_strand_id
1 'polypeptide(L)'
;MAPVQLENHQLVPPGGSGSGGPASAPAPPPPGAAVAAAAAAAASPGYRLSTLIEFLLHRAYSELMVLTDLLPRKSDVERKIEIVQFASRTRQLFVRLLALVKWANNAGKVEKCAMISSFLDQQAILFVDTADRLASLARDALVHARLPSFAIPYAIDVLTTGSYPRLPTCIRDKIIPPDPITKIEKQATLHQLNQILRHRLVTTDLPPQLANLTVGMCLEYIFKELTC
;
A
#
# COMPACT_ATOMS: atom_id res chain seq x y z
N MET A 1 -51.83 -1.90 26.76
CA MET A 1 -50.96 -0.74 26.43
C MET A 1 -50.89 -0.67 24.91
N ALA A 2 -51.71 0.22 24.36
CA ALA A 2 -51.94 0.43 22.93
C ALA A 2 -50.87 1.40 22.35
N PRO A 3 -50.69 1.46 21.03
CA PRO A 3 -49.62 2.22 20.38
C PRO A 3 -50.00 3.69 20.22
N VAL A 4 -49.00 4.58 20.19
CA VAL A 4 -49.17 5.99 19.79
C VAL A 4 -48.28 6.24 18.57
N GLN A 5 -48.95 6.41 17.43
CA GLN A 5 -48.47 6.99 16.17
C GLN A 5 -48.36 8.51 16.29
N LEU A 6 -47.40 9.13 15.60
CA LEU A 6 -47.36 10.53 15.09
C LEU A 6 -45.88 10.79 14.70
N GLU A 7 -45.47 11.25 13.53
CA GLU A 7 -46.17 11.91 12.43
C GLU A 7 -45.27 11.77 11.18
N ASN A 8 -45.89 11.43 10.05
CA ASN A 8 -45.25 11.44 8.75
C ASN A 8 -45.55 12.81 8.12
N HIS A 9 -44.55 13.70 8.01
CA HIS A 9 -44.68 14.93 7.22
C HIS A 9 -43.73 14.90 6.03
N GLN A 10 -44.36 14.75 4.88
CA GLN A 10 -43.84 14.89 3.53
C GLN A 10 -43.26 16.31 3.32
N LEU A 11 -42.07 16.42 2.73
CA LEU A 11 -41.69 17.58 1.92
C LEU A 11 -40.79 17.12 0.77
N VAL A 12 -41.30 17.38 -0.44
CA VAL A 12 -40.79 17.13 -1.80
C VAL A 12 -39.56 18.04 -2.09
N PRO A 13 -38.70 17.73 -3.08
CA PRO A 13 -37.30 18.18 -3.12
C PRO A 13 -37.10 19.47 -3.94
N PRO A 14 -35.90 20.07 -3.88
CA PRO A 14 -35.34 20.74 -5.03
C PRO A 14 -34.03 20.08 -5.49
N GLY A 15 -33.94 19.87 -6.80
CA GLY A 15 -32.72 19.42 -7.45
C GLY A 15 -31.60 20.44 -7.33
N GLY A 16 -30.36 19.93 -7.43
CA GLY A 16 -29.16 20.75 -7.42
C GLY A 16 -27.90 19.93 -7.25
N SER A 17 -27.41 19.38 -8.36
CA SER A 17 -26.00 19.16 -8.71
C SER A 17 -24.94 19.29 -7.61
N GLY A 18 -24.16 18.23 -7.38
CA GLY A 18 -22.85 18.38 -6.75
C GLY A 18 -22.27 17.12 -6.12
N SER A 19 -21.31 16.53 -6.83
CA SER A 19 -20.12 15.84 -6.31
C SER A 19 -20.26 14.64 -5.36
N GLY A 20 -19.97 13.45 -5.93
CA GLY A 20 -18.97 12.53 -5.39
C GLY A 20 -19.18 11.97 -3.99
N GLY A 21 -20.04 10.95 -3.85
CA GLY A 21 -20.01 10.03 -2.71
C GLY A 21 -19.22 8.76 -3.06
N PRO A 22 -18.46 8.17 -2.11
CA PRO A 22 -17.67 6.97 -2.37
C PRO A 22 -18.61 5.80 -2.65
N ALA A 23 -18.25 5.00 -3.65
CA ALA A 23 -18.98 3.81 -4.05
C ALA A 23 -19.26 2.91 -2.83
N SER A 24 -20.55 2.66 -2.56
CA SER A 24 -20.97 1.55 -1.71
C SER A 24 -20.32 0.28 -2.22
N ALA A 25 -19.46 -0.31 -1.40
CA ALA A 25 -18.94 -1.65 -1.63
C ALA A 25 -20.14 -2.61 -1.79
N PRO A 26 -20.13 -3.52 -2.78
CA PRO A 26 -21.15 -4.55 -2.87
C PRO A 26 -21.11 -5.37 -1.59
N ALA A 27 -22.28 -5.56 -0.96
CA ALA A 27 -22.43 -6.41 0.21
C ALA A 27 -21.82 -7.80 -0.08
N PRO A 28 -21.02 -8.38 0.85
CA PRO A 28 -20.47 -9.70 0.65
C PRO A 28 -21.63 -10.69 0.44
N PRO A 29 -21.54 -11.60 -0.55
CA PRO A 29 -22.57 -12.59 -0.79
C PRO A 29 -22.80 -13.42 0.49
N PRO A 30 -24.02 -13.92 0.72
CA PRO A 30 -24.33 -14.69 1.91
C PRO A 30 -23.34 -15.86 2.03
N PRO A 31 -22.83 -16.16 3.24
CA PRO A 31 -21.77 -17.16 3.43
C PRO A 31 -22.15 -18.53 2.85
N GLY A 32 -23.44 -18.88 2.81
CA GLY A 32 -23.91 -20.12 2.19
C GLY A 32 -23.71 -20.21 0.67
N ALA A 33 -23.74 -19.11 -0.06
CA ALA A 33 -23.57 -19.10 -1.52
C ALA A 33 -22.09 -19.17 -1.93
N ALA A 34 -21.21 -18.51 -1.17
CA ALA A 34 -19.77 -18.57 -1.38
C ALA A 34 -19.21 -19.96 -1.05
N VAL A 35 -19.71 -20.59 0.02
CA VAL A 35 -19.33 -21.96 0.40
C VAL A 35 -19.82 -22.98 -0.64
N ALA A 36 -21.02 -22.80 -1.21
CA ALA A 36 -21.51 -23.67 -2.28
C ALA A 36 -20.70 -23.51 -3.58
N ALA A 37 -20.34 -22.28 -3.96
CA ALA A 37 -19.55 -22.00 -5.16
C ALA A 37 -18.09 -22.49 -5.03
N ALA A 38 -17.49 -22.34 -3.85
CA ALA A 38 -16.12 -22.78 -3.61
C ALA A 38 -16.03 -24.30 -3.36
N ALA A 39 -17.06 -24.93 -2.79
CA ALA A 39 -17.19 -26.40 -2.78
C ALA A 39 -17.37 -26.98 -4.19
N ALA A 40 -18.06 -26.28 -5.09
CA ALA A 40 -18.17 -26.68 -6.50
C ALA A 40 -16.83 -26.52 -7.25
N ALA A 41 -16.01 -25.52 -6.92
CA ALA A 41 -14.68 -25.33 -7.49
C ALA A 41 -13.64 -26.33 -6.96
N ALA A 42 -13.81 -26.82 -5.73
CA ALA A 42 -12.93 -27.80 -5.09
C ALA A 42 -13.30 -29.26 -5.39
N ALA A 43 -14.33 -29.51 -6.20
CA ALA A 43 -14.60 -30.83 -6.74
C ALA A 43 -13.46 -31.23 -7.67
N SER A 44 -12.44 -31.86 -7.09
CA SER A 44 -11.33 -32.47 -7.81
C SER A 44 -11.87 -33.24 -9.01
N PRO A 45 -11.25 -33.19 -10.20
CA PRO A 45 -11.68 -33.97 -11.34
C PRO A 45 -11.48 -35.46 -11.04
N GLY A 46 -12.47 -36.07 -10.40
CA GLY A 46 -12.54 -37.49 -10.16
C GLY A 46 -12.82 -38.19 -11.46
N TYR A 47 -11.97 -39.12 -11.85
CA TYR A 47 -12.24 -40.00 -12.99
C TYR A 47 -13.28 -41.04 -12.58
N ARG A 48 -14.32 -41.22 -13.40
CA ARG A 48 -15.31 -42.26 -13.15
C ARG A 48 -14.69 -43.63 -13.33
N LEU A 49 -14.91 -44.52 -12.36
CA LEU A 49 -14.37 -45.87 -12.39
C LEU A 49 -14.88 -46.66 -13.61
N SER A 50 -16.13 -46.41 -14.04
CA SER A 50 -16.72 -47.05 -15.22
C SER A 50 -15.95 -46.76 -16.50
N THR A 51 -15.61 -45.49 -16.75
CA THR A 51 -14.85 -45.11 -17.95
C THR A 51 -13.45 -45.71 -17.93
N LEU A 52 -12.80 -45.75 -16.76
CA LEU A 52 -11.48 -46.35 -16.60
C LEU A 52 -11.51 -47.87 -16.91
N ILE A 53 -12.56 -48.57 -16.46
CA ILE A 53 -12.77 -49.99 -16.77
C ILE A 53 -12.96 -50.17 -18.28
N GLU A 54 -13.84 -49.38 -18.91
CA GLU A 54 -14.10 -49.44 -20.35
C GLU A 54 -12.84 -49.21 -21.19
N PHE A 55 -12.02 -48.22 -20.84
CA PHE A 55 -10.74 -47.97 -21.50
C PHE A 55 -9.75 -49.14 -21.32
N LEU A 56 -9.67 -49.72 -20.12
CA LEU A 56 -8.80 -50.88 -19.91
C LEU A 56 -9.25 -52.10 -20.72
N LEU A 57 -10.56 -52.33 -20.79
CA LEU A 57 -11.15 -53.43 -21.53
C LEU A 57 -10.94 -53.27 -23.03
N HIS A 58 -11.17 -52.06 -23.55
CA HIS A 58 -10.92 -51.73 -24.94
C HIS A 58 -9.44 -51.87 -25.30
N ARG A 59 -8.54 -51.41 -24.43
CA ARG A 59 -7.09 -51.56 -24.61
C ARG A 59 -6.64 -53.02 -24.59
N ALA A 60 -7.15 -53.84 -23.65
CA ALA A 60 -6.81 -55.26 -23.59
C ALA A 60 -7.29 -56.00 -24.84
N TYR A 61 -8.48 -55.65 -25.35
CA TYR A 61 -9.03 -56.22 -26.57
C TYR A 61 -8.23 -55.79 -27.81
N SER A 62 -7.87 -54.51 -27.94
CA SER A 62 -7.09 -54.03 -29.07
C SER A 62 -5.68 -54.63 -29.10
N GLU A 63 -5.00 -54.71 -27.95
CA GLU A 63 -3.70 -55.38 -27.82
C GLU A 63 -3.81 -56.88 -28.17
N LEU A 64 -4.91 -57.56 -27.81
CA LEU A 64 -5.16 -58.95 -28.18
C LEU A 64 -5.40 -59.13 -29.70
N MET A 65 -6.15 -58.23 -30.33
CA MET A 65 -6.40 -58.27 -31.78
C MET A 65 -5.10 -58.10 -32.55
N VAL A 66 -4.27 -57.12 -32.17
CA VAL A 66 -2.94 -56.90 -32.76
C VAL A 66 -2.05 -58.14 -32.58
N LEU A 67 -2.07 -58.76 -31.40
CA LEU A 67 -1.33 -60.00 -31.16
C LEU A 67 -1.81 -61.10 -32.12
N THR A 68 -3.12 -61.27 -32.27
CA THR A 68 -3.74 -62.31 -33.11
C THR A 68 -3.38 -62.15 -34.59
N ASP A 69 -3.26 -60.92 -35.09
CA ASP A 69 -2.83 -60.62 -36.47
C ASP A 69 -1.33 -60.89 -36.71
N LEU A 70 -0.51 -60.74 -35.67
CA LEU A 70 0.95 -60.95 -35.73
C LEU A 70 1.36 -62.41 -35.49
N LEU A 71 0.59 -63.14 -34.69
CA LEU A 71 0.80 -64.54 -34.32
C LEU A 71 1.11 -65.49 -35.48
N PRO A 72 0.38 -65.48 -36.61
CA PRO A 72 0.59 -66.44 -37.70
C PRO A 72 1.91 -66.22 -38.46
N ARG A 73 2.53 -65.05 -38.35
CA ARG A 73 3.74 -64.67 -39.10
C ARG A 73 5.05 -64.93 -38.34
N LYS A 74 4.97 -65.36 -37.08
CA LYS A 74 6.12 -65.56 -36.17
C LYS A 74 6.47 -67.04 -35.99
N SER A 75 7.73 -67.30 -35.63
CA SER A 75 8.20 -68.64 -35.25
C SER A 75 7.52 -69.13 -33.95
N ASP A 76 7.41 -70.45 -33.75
CA ASP A 76 6.69 -71.01 -32.59
C ASP A 76 7.27 -70.59 -31.23
N VAL A 77 8.58 -70.35 -31.15
CA VAL A 77 9.26 -69.92 -29.91
C VAL A 77 8.93 -68.46 -29.60
N GLU A 78 9.04 -67.57 -30.59
CA GLU A 78 8.69 -66.15 -30.44
C GLU A 78 7.21 -65.97 -30.13
N ARG A 79 6.35 -66.75 -30.80
CA ARG A 79 4.91 -66.77 -30.55
C ARG A 79 4.60 -67.04 -29.07
N LYS A 80 5.22 -68.07 -28.49
CA LYS A 80 5.01 -68.42 -27.07
C LYS A 80 5.46 -67.30 -26.14
N ILE A 81 6.61 -66.67 -26.43
CA ILE A 81 7.13 -65.56 -25.63
C ILE A 81 6.16 -64.37 -25.67
N GLU A 82 5.69 -63.97 -26.86
CA GLU A 82 4.76 -62.85 -27.02
C GLU A 82 3.42 -63.09 -26.29
N ILE A 83 2.86 -64.30 -26.37
CA ILE A 83 1.62 -64.67 -25.66
C ILE A 83 1.81 -64.57 -24.14
N VAL A 84 2.90 -65.10 -23.60
CA VAL A 84 3.17 -65.07 -22.15
C VAL A 84 3.43 -63.64 -21.68
N GLN A 85 4.15 -62.84 -22.46
CA GLN A 85 4.39 -61.43 -22.15
C GLN A 85 3.09 -60.62 -22.17
N PHE A 86 2.23 -60.83 -23.18
CA PHE A 86 0.90 -60.21 -23.23
C PHE A 86 0.07 -60.59 -22.01
N ALA A 87 -0.02 -61.89 -21.68
CA ALA A 87 -0.78 -62.35 -20.52
C ALA A 87 -0.26 -61.75 -19.20
N SER A 88 1.06 -61.66 -19.03
CA SER A 88 1.69 -61.04 -17.86
C SER A 88 1.39 -59.55 -17.76
N ARG A 89 1.55 -58.79 -18.85
CA ARG A 89 1.26 -57.35 -18.91
C ARG A 89 -0.20 -57.06 -18.61
N THR A 90 -1.11 -57.78 -19.26
CA THR A 90 -2.56 -57.63 -19.08
C THR A 90 -2.98 -57.98 -17.65
N ARG A 91 -2.42 -59.05 -17.06
CA ARG A 91 -2.65 -59.40 -15.65
C ARG A 91 -2.23 -58.28 -14.71
N GLN A 92 -1.05 -57.67 -14.91
CA GLN A 92 -0.59 -56.57 -14.05
C GLN A 92 -1.52 -55.36 -14.10
N LEU A 93 -2.05 -55.02 -15.28
CA LEU A 93 -3.02 -53.94 -15.44
C LEU A 93 -4.32 -54.24 -14.68
N PHE A 94 -4.86 -55.45 -14.79
CA PHE A 94 -6.07 -55.85 -14.05
C PHE A 94 -5.85 -55.94 -12.54
N VAL A 95 -4.67 -56.35 -12.08
CA VAL A 95 -4.33 -56.34 -10.64
C VAL A 95 -4.31 -54.91 -10.09
N ARG A 96 -3.74 -53.95 -10.83
CA ARG A 96 -3.78 -52.52 -10.45
C ARG A 96 -5.21 -51.97 -10.45
N LEU A 97 -6.01 -52.32 -11.46
CA LEU A 97 -7.43 -51.97 -11.50
C LEU A 97 -8.18 -52.53 -10.29
N LEU A 98 -7.94 -53.80 -9.92
CA LEU A 98 -8.56 -54.42 -8.76
C LEU A 98 -8.20 -53.69 -7.45
N ALA A 99 -6.95 -53.23 -7.32
CA ALA A 99 -6.55 -52.39 -6.18
C ALA A 99 -7.34 -51.08 -6.14
N LEU A 100 -7.53 -50.41 -7.28
CA LEU A 100 -8.35 -49.20 -7.38
C LEU A 100 -9.83 -49.46 -7.03
N VAL A 101 -10.41 -50.56 -7.51
CA VAL A 101 -11.80 -50.95 -7.18
C VAL A 101 -11.95 -51.21 -5.69
N LYS A 102 -11.00 -51.91 -5.05
CA LYS A 102 -11.01 -52.13 -3.60
C LYS A 102 -10.89 -50.82 -2.81
N TRP A 103 -10.09 -49.88 -3.30
CA TRP A 103 -9.96 -48.55 -2.69
C TRP A 103 -11.22 -47.69 -2.88
N ALA A 104 -11.87 -47.79 -4.05
CA ALA A 104 -13.09 -47.04 -4.38
C ALA A 104 -14.23 -47.28 -3.39
N ASN A 105 -14.28 -48.45 -2.73
CA ASN A 105 -15.23 -48.72 -1.65
C ASN A 105 -15.12 -47.73 -0.46
N ASN A 106 -13.94 -47.16 -0.25
CA ASN A 106 -13.69 -46.14 0.78
C ASN A 106 -13.66 -44.71 0.22
N ALA A 107 -13.85 -44.50 -1.09
CA ALA A 107 -13.73 -43.19 -1.72
C ALA A 107 -14.70 -42.16 -1.13
N GLY A 108 -15.92 -42.54 -0.78
CA GLY A 108 -16.89 -41.63 -0.17
C GLY A 108 -16.48 -41.07 1.20
N LYS A 109 -15.57 -41.74 1.93
CA LYS A 109 -14.97 -41.19 3.16
C LYS A 109 -13.92 -40.14 2.83
N VAL A 110 -13.08 -40.42 1.82
CA VAL A 110 -12.03 -39.52 1.35
C VAL A 110 -12.63 -38.24 0.76
N GLU A 111 -13.72 -38.36 0.00
CA GLU A 111 -14.43 -37.22 -0.57
C GLU A 111 -14.98 -36.27 0.51
N LYS A 112 -15.52 -36.81 1.62
CA LYS A 112 -15.93 -35.99 2.77
C LYS A 112 -14.76 -35.26 3.41
N CYS A 113 -13.63 -35.94 3.60
CA CYS A 113 -12.42 -35.31 4.10
C CYS A 113 -11.90 -34.22 3.16
N ALA A 114 -11.96 -34.45 1.85
CA ALA A 114 -11.59 -33.46 0.83
C ALA A 114 -12.50 -32.23 0.88
N MET A 115 -13.83 -32.42 1.01
CA MET A 115 -14.78 -31.32 1.19
C MET A 115 -14.47 -30.51 2.46
N ILE A 116 -14.24 -31.18 3.59
CA ILE A 116 -13.91 -30.51 4.86
C ILE A 116 -12.59 -29.74 4.73
N SER A 117 -11.55 -30.34 4.13
CA SER A 117 -10.27 -29.65 3.88
C SER A 117 -10.49 -28.40 3.04
N SER A 118 -11.23 -28.51 1.94
CA SER A 118 -11.49 -27.37 1.05
C SER A 118 -12.24 -26.23 1.74
N PHE A 119 -13.15 -26.55 2.65
CA PHE A 119 -13.85 -25.56 3.46
C PHE A 119 -12.91 -24.87 4.45
N LEU A 120 -12.05 -25.63 5.13
CA LEU A 120 -11.07 -25.06 6.04
C LEU A 120 -10.06 -24.17 5.30
N ASP A 121 -9.64 -24.56 4.11
CA ASP A 121 -8.75 -23.77 3.26
C ASP A 121 -9.42 -22.45 2.83
N GLN A 122 -10.71 -22.47 2.47
CA GLN A 122 -11.47 -21.25 2.19
C GLN A 122 -11.53 -20.32 3.40
N GLN A 123 -11.80 -20.87 4.59
CA GLN A 123 -11.83 -20.07 5.82
C GLN A 123 -10.47 -19.46 6.13
N ALA A 124 -9.38 -20.20 5.95
CA ALA A 124 -8.03 -19.70 6.15
C ALA A 124 -7.73 -18.50 5.22
N ILE A 125 -8.12 -18.59 3.95
CA ILE A 125 -7.96 -17.48 2.99
C ILE A 125 -8.76 -16.25 3.44
N LEU A 126 -10.00 -16.43 3.90
CA LEU A 126 -10.83 -15.33 4.38
C LEU A 126 -10.23 -14.62 5.59
N PHE A 127 -9.59 -15.35 6.51
CA PHE A 127 -8.91 -14.73 7.65
C PHE A 127 -7.73 -13.87 7.23
N VAL A 128 -6.93 -14.35 6.28
CA VAL A 128 -5.78 -13.61 5.74
C VAL A 128 -6.25 -12.36 4.99
N ASP A 129 -7.22 -12.48 4.08
CA ASP A 129 -7.74 -11.33 3.33
C ASP A 129 -8.38 -10.31 4.27
N THR A 130 -9.13 -10.74 5.28
CA THR A 130 -9.69 -9.82 6.28
C THR A 130 -8.60 -9.06 7.04
N ALA A 131 -7.53 -9.74 7.45
CA ALA A 131 -6.40 -9.11 8.12
C ALA A 131 -5.70 -8.09 7.21
N ASP A 132 -5.47 -8.43 5.95
CA ASP A 132 -4.86 -7.55 4.95
C ASP A 132 -5.73 -6.32 4.69
N ARG A 133 -7.05 -6.49 4.57
CA ARG A 133 -8.01 -5.39 4.41
C ARG A 133 -8.01 -4.46 5.61
N LEU A 134 -8.00 -5.00 6.83
CA LEU A 134 -7.90 -4.20 8.06
C LEU A 134 -6.56 -3.45 8.13
N ALA A 135 -5.46 -4.09 7.75
CA ALA A 135 -4.14 -3.49 7.77
C ALA A 135 -4.00 -2.36 6.73
N SER A 136 -4.60 -2.50 5.55
CA SER A 136 -4.67 -1.42 4.55
C SER A 136 -5.57 -0.29 5.03
N LEU A 137 -6.74 -0.58 5.59
CA LEU A 137 -7.64 0.45 6.14
C LEU A 137 -6.94 1.30 7.22
N ALA A 138 -6.20 0.64 8.13
CA ALA A 138 -5.49 1.31 9.21
C ALA A 138 -4.36 2.23 8.71
N ARG A 139 -3.62 1.79 7.68
CA ARG A 139 -2.47 2.54 7.15
C ARG A 139 -2.86 3.61 6.14
N ASP A 140 -3.85 3.33 5.29
CA ASP A 140 -4.14 4.17 4.14
C ASP A 140 -5.36 5.05 4.40
N ALA A 141 -6.49 4.52 4.86
CA ALA A 141 -7.70 5.33 5.02
C ALA A 141 -7.70 6.14 6.32
N LEU A 142 -7.36 5.50 7.44
CA LEU A 142 -7.43 6.12 8.78
C LEU A 142 -6.40 7.23 8.98
N VAL A 143 -5.23 7.13 8.34
CA VAL A 143 -4.21 8.19 8.42
C VAL A 143 -4.69 9.48 7.75
N HIS A 144 -5.36 9.39 6.61
CA HIS A 144 -5.90 10.55 5.90
C HIS A 144 -7.19 11.11 6.53
N ALA A 145 -7.93 10.29 7.30
CA ALA A 145 -9.07 10.76 8.08
C ALA A 145 -8.65 11.63 9.29
N ARG A 146 -7.38 11.52 9.74
CA ARG A 146 -6.85 12.36 10.82
C ARG A 146 -6.48 13.72 10.28
N LEU A 147 -7.00 14.78 10.91
CA LEU A 147 -6.57 16.14 10.59
C LEU A 147 -5.10 16.30 10.99
N PRO A 148 -4.25 16.90 10.11
CA PRO A 148 -2.88 17.25 10.47
C PRO A 148 -2.83 18.15 11.71
N SER A 149 -1.73 18.10 12.46
CA SER A 149 -1.52 19.05 13.55
C SER A 149 -1.44 20.47 13.00
N PHE A 150 -2.39 21.33 13.36
CA PHE A 150 -2.37 22.73 12.98
C PHE A 150 -1.35 23.49 13.81
N ALA A 151 -0.38 24.13 13.16
CA ALA A 151 0.61 24.96 13.83
C ALA A 151 0.05 26.36 14.12
N ILE A 152 -0.88 26.42 15.08
CA ILE A 152 -1.57 27.65 15.51
C ILE A 152 -0.59 28.78 15.87
N PRO A 153 0.53 28.53 16.60
CA PRO A 153 1.50 29.59 16.91
C PRO A 153 2.07 30.29 15.68
N TYR A 154 2.29 29.56 14.58
CA TYR A 154 2.79 30.14 13.34
C TYR A 154 1.74 31.00 12.63
N ALA A 155 0.48 30.57 12.67
CA ALA A 155 -0.61 31.38 12.15
C ALA A 155 -0.74 32.70 12.94
N ILE A 156 -0.56 32.66 14.26
CA ILE A 156 -0.58 33.86 15.12
C ILE A 156 0.56 34.80 14.76
N ASP A 157 1.79 34.30 14.59
CA ASP A 157 2.95 35.14 14.23
C ASP A 157 2.70 35.88 12.91
N VAL A 158 2.20 35.18 11.89
CA VAL A 158 1.87 35.78 10.58
C VAL A 158 0.70 36.77 10.68
N LEU A 159 -0.33 36.47 11.47
CA LEU A 159 -1.49 37.36 11.64
C LEU A 159 -1.17 38.64 12.42
N THR A 160 -0.31 38.54 13.44
CA THR A 160 -0.01 39.65 14.35
C THR A 160 1.14 40.51 13.84
N THR A 161 2.17 39.90 13.27
CA THR A 161 3.37 40.62 12.80
C THR A 161 3.41 40.81 11.28
N GLY A 162 2.49 40.19 10.54
CA GLY A 162 2.48 40.21 9.08
C GLY A 162 3.64 39.47 8.42
N SER A 163 4.53 38.84 9.21
CA SER A 163 5.76 38.22 8.74
C SER A 163 6.03 36.91 9.45
N TYR A 164 6.78 36.01 8.81
CA TYR A 164 7.10 34.70 9.36
C TYR A 164 8.51 34.70 9.97
N PRO A 165 8.67 34.73 11.31
CA PRO A 165 9.97 34.94 11.96
C PRO A 165 10.92 33.75 11.82
N ARG A 166 10.42 32.56 11.48
CA ARG A 166 11.20 31.33 11.29
C ARG A 166 11.62 31.08 9.83
N LEU A 167 11.38 32.04 8.93
CA LEU A 167 11.83 31.93 7.55
C LEU A 167 13.37 32.00 7.49
N PRO A 168 14.03 31.05 6.81
CA PRO A 168 15.48 31.12 6.59
C PRO A 168 15.88 32.48 6.01
N THR A 169 16.86 33.13 6.64
CA THR A 169 17.39 34.45 6.23
C THR A 169 17.84 34.49 4.77
N CYS A 170 18.25 33.35 4.23
CA CYS A 170 18.64 33.17 2.83
C CYS A 170 17.58 33.65 1.81
N ILE A 171 16.29 33.62 2.18
CA ILE A 171 15.18 34.09 1.32
C ILE A 171 15.00 35.61 1.46
N ARG A 172 15.18 36.14 2.67
CA ARG A 172 15.10 37.59 2.95
C ARG A 172 16.19 38.35 2.20
N ASP A 173 17.41 37.85 2.21
CA ASP A 173 18.57 38.53 1.61
C ASP A 173 18.56 38.52 0.07
N LYS A 174 17.82 37.59 -0.56
CA LYS A 174 17.79 37.42 -2.02
C LYS A 174 16.60 38.07 -2.72
N ILE A 175 15.47 38.28 -2.03
CA ILE A 175 14.20 38.65 -2.67
C ILE A 175 13.65 40.00 -2.17
N ILE A 176 14.07 40.48 -0.99
CA ILE A 176 13.56 41.71 -0.38
C ILE A 176 14.71 42.73 -0.29
N PRO A 177 14.62 43.89 -0.98
CA PRO A 177 15.61 44.96 -0.80
C PRO A 177 15.61 45.43 0.67
N PRO A 178 16.77 45.72 1.26
CA PRO A 178 16.84 46.21 2.64
C PRO A 178 16.05 47.51 2.79
N ASP A 179 15.27 47.62 3.87
CA ASP A 179 14.46 48.80 4.16
C ASP A 179 15.32 50.08 4.12
N PRO A 180 14.86 51.16 3.44
CA PRO A 180 15.67 52.36 3.27
C PRO A 180 15.89 53.05 4.61
N ILE A 181 17.17 53.24 4.99
CA ILE A 181 17.57 53.94 6.22
C ILE A 181 16.90 55.32 6.26
N THR A 182 16.13 55.57 7.33
CA THR A 182 15.39 56.81 7.48
C THR A 182 16.34 57.95 7.86
N LYS A 183 16.13 59.17 7.33
CA LYS A 183 16.98 60.34 7.63
C LYS A 183 17.10 60.63 9.14
N ILE A 184 16.05 60.33 9.90
CA ILE A 184 15.97 60.49 11.35
C ILE A 184 16.90 59.48 12.05
N GLU A 185 16.85 58.22 11.62
CA GLU A 185 17.73 57.18 12.17
C GLU A 185 19.18 57.54 11.91
N LYS A 186 19.53 57.98 10.70
CA LYS A 186 20.88 58.44 10.34
C LYS A 186 21.37 59.58 11.24
N GLN A 187 20.53 60.57 11.53
CA GLN A 187 20.88 61.68 12.42
C GLN A 187 21.06 61.22 13.86
N ALA A 188 20.20 60.32 14.35
CA ALA A 188 20.35 59.72 15.67
C ALA A 188 21.64 58.90 15.78
N THR A 189 21.96 58.09 14.76
CA THR A 189 23.22 57.31 14.74
C THR A 189 24.43 58.22 14.70
N LEU A 190 24.41 59.30 13.90
CA LEU A 190 25.50 60.29 13.87
C LEU A 190 25.66 61.02 15.20
N HIS A 191 24.56 61.32 15.89
CA HIS A 191 24.63 61.96 17.19
C HIS A 191 25.21 61.03 18.25
N GLN A 192 24.80 59.76 18.24
CA GLN A 192 25.34 58.71 19.11
C GLN A 192 26.82 58.46 18.82
N LEU A 193 27.22 58.41 17.54
CA LEU A 193 28.62 58.28 17.13
C LEU A 193 29.45 59.46 17.65
N ASN A 194 28.96 60.69 17.49
CA ASN A 194 29.62 61.89 18.01
C ASN A 194 29.75 61.87 19.54
N GLN A 195 28.77 61.32 20.25
CA GLN A 195 28.82 61.18 21.70
C GLN A 195 29.84 60.13 22.14
N ILE A 196 29.91 58.98 21.45
CA ILE A 196 30.93 57.95 21.67
C ILE A 196 32.32 58.50 21.37
N LEU A 197 32.49 59.25 20.28
CA LEU A 197 33.75 59.90 19.93
C LEU A 197 34.18 60.89 21.03
N ARG A 198 33.28 61.78 21.47
CA ARG A 198 33.53 62.71 22.58
C ARG A 198 33.93 61.98 23.85
N HIS A 199 33.21 60.93 24.21
CA HIS A 199 33.51 60.14 25.38
C HIS A 199 34.91 59.50 25.28
N ARG A 200 35.21 58.85 24.15
CA ARG A 200 36.52 58.21 23.92
C ARG A 200 37.66 59.23 23.96
N LEU A 201 37.51 60.39 23.31
CA LEU A 201 38.48 61.49 23.34
C LEU A 201 38.79 62.01 24.76
N VAL A 202 37.80 61.98 25.66
CA VAL A 202 37.97 62.40 27.06
C VAL A 202 38.60 61.29 27.92
N THR A 203 38.38 60.02 27.57
CA THR A 203 38.89 58.89 28.37
C THR A 203 40.28 58.41 27.93
N THR A 204 40.72 58.73 26.71
CA THR A 204 42.07 58.42 26.23
C THR A 204 43.02 59.60 26.46
N ASP A 205 44.21 59.33 27.00
CA ASP A 205 45.26 60.33 27.22
C ASP A 205 45.71 60.94 25.88
N LEU A 206 45.23 62.15 25.60
CA LEU A 206 45.54 62.89 24.38
C LEU A 206 46.81 63.75 24.58
N PRO A 207 47.77 63.75 23.64
CA PRO A 207 48.96 64.60 23.73
C PRO A 207 48.59 66.11 23.74
N PRO A 208 49.31 66.95 24.49
CA PRO A 208 48.90 68.33 24.83
C PRO A 208 48.83 69.30 23.64
N GLN A 209 49.34 68.92 22.46
CA GLN A 209 49.24 69.73 21.23
C GLN A 209 47.85 69.68 20.56
N LEU A 210 46.97 68.76 20.97
CA LEU A 210 45.69 68.48 20.30
C LEU A 210 44.45 68.95 21.12
N ALA A 211 44.67 69.65 22.23
CA ALA A 211 43.67 69.90 23.27
C ALA A 211 42.50 70.84 22.88
N ASN A 212 42.61 71.59 21.78
CA ASN A 212 41.60 72.58 21.35
C ASN A 212 40.96 72.22 20.01
N LEU A 213 40.37 71.02 19.89
CA LEU A 213 39.67 70.61 18.67
C LEU A 213 38.17 70.42 18.90
N THR A 214 37.38 71.12 18.10
CA THR A 214 35.94 70.91 18.01
C THR A 214 35.68 69.67 17.16
N VAL A 215 34.80 68.80 17.65
CA VAL A 215 34.52 67.46 17.10
C VAL A 215 34.12 67.45 15.62
N GLY A 216 33.56 68.57 15.12
CA GLY A 216 33.24 68.74 13.70
C GLY A 216 34.48 68.81 12.80
N MET A 217 35.57 69.47 13.24
CA MET A 217 36.78 69.61 12.45
C MET A 217 37.66 68.35 12.49
N CYS A 218 37.64 67.58 13.59
CA CYS A 218 38.34 66.29 13.67
C CYS A 218 37.78 65.27 12.66
N LEU A 219 36.47 65.23 12.45
CA LEU A 219 35.86 64.30 11.49
C LEU A 219 36.25 64.65 10.05
N GLU A 220 36.32 65.92 9.68
CA GLU A 220 36.84 66.32 8.37
C GLU A 220 38.35 66.08 8.24
N TYR A 221 39.16 66.38 9.26
CA TYR A 221 40.62 66.18 9.19
C TYR A 221 41.00 64.69 9.12
N ILE A 222 40.33 63.84 9.91
CA ILE A 222 40.58 62.39 9.90
C ILE A 222 40.06 61.77 8.59
N PHE A 223 38.92 62.20 8.05
CA PHE A 223 38.49 61.73 6.72
C PHE A 223 39.43 62.19 5.61
N LYS A 224 40.02 63.39 5.71
CA LYS A 224 40.94 63.93 4.71
C LYS A 224 42.29 63.21 4.71
N GLU A 225 42.77 62.78 5.88
CA GLU A 225 43.93 61.88 6.01
C GLU A 225 43.64 60.45 5.56
N LEU A 226 42.43 59.92 5.79
CA LEU A 226 42.07 58.56 5.35
C LEU A 226 41.83 58.44 3.83
N THR A 227 41.80 59.56 3.11
CA THR A 227 41.55 59.61 1.65
C THR A 227 42.77 60.05 0.83
N CYS A 228 43.97 60.10 1.42
CA CYS A 228 45.24 60.17 0.69
C CYS A 228 45.96 58.81 0.70
#